data_AF-A0A538B2Y4-F1
#
_entry.id   AF-A0A538B2Y4-F1
#
_cell.length_a   1.000
_cell.length_b   1.000
_cell.length_c   1.000
_cell.angle_alpha   90.00
_cell.angle_beta   90.00
_cell.angle_gamma   90.00
#
_symmetry.space_group_name_H-M   'P 1'
#
loop_
_entity.id
_entity.type
_entity.pdbx_description
1 polymer ?
#
loop_
_entity_poly.entity_id
_entity_poly.type
_entity_poly.pdbx_seq_one_letter_code
_entity_poly.pdbx_strand_id
1 'polypeptide(L)'
;GAIRGIPDDYDRWADLGCDGWAWADVEAVFETADTMIPNCPLPAAEWGPVGRALHGAATGLGRPFLPDHHVPAEGASPFRLTLRNGRRVSTNDAYLEHARSRSNLTVRGDTPVDRVVVDGGRTRGVVVDGEQLDANAVVLCAGAIHSPAILLRSGLDRP
;
A
#
# COMPACT_ATOMS: atom_id res chain seq x y z
N GLY A 1 -5.30 -3.76 -8.79
CA GLY A 1 -5.14 -2.39 -9.24
C GLY A 1 -4.95 -1.54 -8.04
N ALA A 2 -3.99 -0.62 -8.08
CA ALA A 2 -3.82 0.40 -7.06
C ALA A 2 -4.14 1.76 -7.68
N ILE A 3 -5.04 2.51 -7.06
CA ILE A 3 -5.28 3.91 -7.38
C ILE A 3 -4.45 4.71 -6.38
N ARG A 4 -3.62 5.64 -6.87
CA ARG A 4 -2.89 6.58 -6.01
C ARG A 4 -3.90 7.52 -5.34
N GLY A 5 -3.57 8.05 -4.16
CA GLY A 5 -4.33 9.18 -3.61
C GLY A 5 -4.23 10.39 -4.54
N ILE A 6 -5.15 11.34 -4.38
CA ILE A 6 -5.03 12.63 -5.08
C ILE A 6 -3.96 13.49 -4.40
N PRO A 7 -3.16 14.29 -5.14
CA PRO A 7 -2.11 15.14 -4.56
C PRO A 7 -2.58 15.97 -3.36
N ASP A 8 -3.77 16.57 -3.46
CA ASP A 8 -4.37 17.39 -2.40
C ASP A 8 -4.55 16.66 -1.06
N ASP A 9 -4.74 15.33 -1.06
CA ASP A 9 -4.85 14.55 0.19
C ASP A 9 -3.51 14.51 0.93
N TYR A 10 -2.40 14.43 0.20
CA TYR A 10 -1.03 14.40 0.72
C TYR A 10 -0.59 15.79 1.22
N ASP A 11 -0.86 16.83 0.43
CA ASP A 11 -0.58 18.21 0.82
C ASP A 11 -1.37 18.57 2.09
N ARG A 12 -2.62 18.13 2.19
CA ARG A 12 -3.41 18.27 3.41
C ARG A 12 -2.78 17.56 4.62
N TRP A 13 -2.12 16.41 4.45
CA TRP A 13 -1.43 15.75 5.56
C TRP A 13 -0.23 16.57 6.03
N ALA A 14 0.53 17.15 5.12
CA ALA A 14 1.62 18.07 5.46
C ALA A 14 1.08 19.30 6.21
N ASP A 15 -0.04 19.89 5.78
CA ASP A 15 -0.70 21.00 6.47
C ASP A 15 -1.17 20.65 7.90
N LEU A 16 -1.47 19.36 8.16
CA LEU A 16 -1.83 18.84 9.48
C LEU A 16 -0.61 18.52 10.36
N GLY A 17 0.61 18.80 9.88
CA GLY A 17 1.86 18.58 10.61
C GLY A 17 2.56 17.26 10.32
N CYS A 18 2.15 16.51 9.30
CA CYS A 18 2.88 15.35 8.81
C CYS A 18 4.01 15.80 7.86
N ASP A 19 5.08 16.37 8.41
CA ASP A 19 6.23 16.84 7.63
C ASP A 19 6.80 15.72 6.74
N GLY A 20 7.09 16.04 5.48
CA GLY A 20 7.59 15.09 4.47
C GLY A 20 6.52 14.22 3.81
N TRP A 21 5.25 14.52 4.00
CA TRP A 21 4.11 13.82 3.38
C TRP A 21 3.39 14.62 2.30
N ALA A 22 3.89 15.80 1.89
CA ALA A 22 3.31 16.54 0.76
C ALA A 22 3.48 15.72 -0.53
N TRP A 23 2.65 16.00 -1.55
CA TRP A 23 2.71 15.23 -2.80
C TRP A 23 4.12 15.21 -3.40
N ALA A 24 4.79 16.38 -3.40
CA ALA A 24 6.15 16.54 -3.90
C ALA A 24 7.19 15.66 -3.18
N ASP A 25 6.95 15.29 -1.92
CA ASP A 25 7.85 14.43 -1.14
C ASP A 25 7.64 12.94 -1.43
N VAL A 26 6.40 12.54 -1.74
CA VAL A 26 6.01 11.12 -1.85
C VAL A 26 5.84 10.63 -3.29
N GLU A 27 5.75 11.51 -4.28
CA GLU A 27 5.57 11.13 -5.69
C GLU A 27 6.64 10.13 -6.17
N ALA A 28 7.91 10.38 -5.85
CA ALA A 28 9.02 9.49 -6.19
C ALA A 28 8.91 8.09 -5.55
N VAL A 29 8.26 8.00 -4.37
CA VAL A 29 7.99 6.72 -3.71
C VAL A 29 6.96 5.92 -4.51
N PHE A 30 5.91 6.58 -5.04
CA PHE A 30 4.94 5.93 -5.91
C PHE A 30 5.56 5.47 -7.24
N GLU A 31 6.40 6.30 -7.86
CA GLU A 31 7.13 5.92 -9.06
C GLU A 31 8.01 4.69 -8.83
N THR A 32 8.75 4.67 -7.72
CA THR A 32 9.57 3.53 -7.33
C THR A 32 8.69 2.29 -7.10
N ALA A 33 7.57 2.43 -6.40
CA ALA A 33 6.66 1.33 -6.13
C ALA A 33 6.05 0.73 -7.39
N ASP A 34 5.73 1.55 -8.40
CA ASP A 34 5.18 1.10 -9.69
C ASP A 34 6.20 0.28 -10.52
N THR A 35 7.50 0.42 -10.26
CA THR A 35 8.52 -0.46 -10.87
C THR A 35 8.48 -1.88 -10.28
N MET A 36 8.16 -1.99 -8.99
CA MET A 36 8.16 -3.25 -8.24
C MET A 36 6.82 -3.97 -8.33
N ILE A 37 5.73 -3.21 -8.24
CA ILE A 37 4.35 -3.65 -8.37
C ILE A 37 3.84 -3.16 -9.73
N PRO A 38 3.86 -3.99 -10.79
CA PRO A 38 3.34 -3.59 -12.09
C PRO A 38 1.89 -3.17 -11.94
N ASN A 39 1.56 -1.96 -12.37
CA ASN A 39 0.22 -1.40 -12.23
C ASN A 39 -0.23 -0.86 -13.59
N CYS A 40 -0.38 -1.73 -14.59
CA CYS A 40 -0.56 -1.31 -15.98
C CYS A 40 -2.05 -1.18 -16.36
N PRO A 41 -2.45 -0.20 -17.19
CA PRO A 41 -3.82 -0.09 -17.67
C PRO A 41 -4.15 -1.30 -18.54
N LEU A 42 -5.39 -1.81 -18.43
CA LEU A 42 -5.84 -2.86 -19.34
C LEU A 42 -5.89 -2.30 -20.78
N PRO A 43 -5.19 -2.91 -21.76
CA PRO A 43 -5.20 -2.43 -23.14
C PRO A 43 -6.61 -2.40 -23.73
N ALA A 44 -6.93 -1.39 -24.55
CA ALA A 44 -8.25 -1.24 -25.15
C ALA A 44 -8.70 -2.45 -25.99
N ALA A 45 -7.74 -3.13 -26.63
CA ALA A 45 -7.98 -4.36 -27.38
C ALA A 45 -8.50 -5.53 -26.50
N GLU A 46 -8.20 -5.50 -25.20
CA GLU A 46 -8.57 -6.54 -24.24
C GLU A 46 -9.87 -6.21 -23.49
N TRP A 47 -10.48 -5.06 -23.73
CA TRP A 47 -11.71 -4.68 -23.03
C TRP A 47 -12.86 -5.64 -23.36
N GLY A 48 -13.63 -6.02 -22.35
CA GLY A 48 -14.88 -6.75 -22.55
C GLY A 48 -16.00 -5.84 -23.11
N PRO A 49 -17.16 -6.42 -23.50
CA PRO A 49 -18.31 -5.66 -23.99
C PRO A 49 -18.77 -4.56 -23.03
N VAL A 50 -18.74 -4.82 -21.72
CA VAL A 50 -19.11 -3.85 -20.68
C VAL A 50 -18.13 -2.69 -20.62
N GLY A 51 -16.81 -2.95 -20.68
CA GLY A 51 -15.78 -1.90 -20.68
C GLY A 51 -15.92 -0.97 -21.89
N ARG A 52 -16.15 -1.54 -23.08
CA ARG A 52 -16.43 -0.76 -24.30
C ARG A 52 -17.72 0.05 -24.20
N ALA A 53 -18.80 -0.54 -23.68
CA ALA A 53 -20.07 0.17 -23.50
C ALA A 53 -19.94 1.33 -22.51
N LEU A 54 -19.21 1.14 -21.40
CA LEU A 54 -18.96 2.19 -20.42
C LEU A 54 -18.13 3.33 -21.02
N HIS A 55 -17.08 3.00 -21.78
CA HIS A 55 -16.29 3.99 -22.51
C HIS A 55 -17.16 4.79 -23.50
N GLY A 56 -17.99 4.11 -24.29
CA GLY A 56 -18.93 4.75 -25.23
C GLY A 56 -19.95 5.64 -24.53
N ALA A 57 -20.50 5.22 -23.39
CA ALA A 57 -21.43 6.03 -22.62
C ALA A 57 -20.76 7.28 -22.01
N ALA A 58 -19.57 7.13 -21.42
CA ALA A 58 -18.84 8.25 -20.84
C ALA A 58 -18.49 9.31 -21.90
N THR A 59 -17.94 8.88 -23.04
CA THR A 59 -17.61 9.78 -24.15
C THR A 59 -18.86 10.40 -24.79
N GLY A 60 -19.95 9.64 -24.93
CA GLY A 60 -21.24 10.15 -25.42
C GLY A 60 -21.88 11.20 -24.50
N LEU A 61 -21.55 11.20 -23.21
CA LEU A 61 -21.92 12.23 -22.24
C LEU A 61 -20.93 13.41 -22.20
N GLY A 62 -19.95 13.45 -23.11
CA GLY A 62 -18.93 14.50 -23.16
C GLY A 62 -17.87 14.40 -22.06
N ARG A 63 -17.77 13.28 -21.33
CA ARG A 63 -16.68 13.07 -20.36
C ARG A 63 -15.38 12.78 -21.10
N PRO A 64 -14.27 13.43 -20.72
CA PRO A 64 -12.98 13.16 -21.34
C PRO A 64 -12.56 11.72 -21.02
N PHE A 65 -11.94 11.06 -22.00
CA PHE A 65 -11.29 9.78 -21.79
C PHE A 65 -9.82 10.02 -21.45
N LEU A 66 -9.44 9.63 -20.24
CA LEU A 66 -8.09 9.74 -19.73
C LEU A 66 -7.36 8.42 -20.01
N PRO A 67 -6.12 8.45 -20.52
CA PRO A 67 -5.34 7.24 -20.76
C PRO A 67 -4.98 6.53 -19.43
N ASP A 68 -5.06 7.25 -18.32
CA ASP A 68 -4.67 6.82 -16.98
C ASP A 68 -5.57 7.49 -15.93
N HIS A 69 -5.94 6.79 -14.85
CA HIS A 69 -6.65 7.38 -13.70
C HIS A 69 -5.72 7.98 -12.64
N HIS A 70 -4.40 7.86 -12.78
CA HIS A 70 -3.46 8.55 -11.89
C HIS A 70 -3.24 10.01 -12.26
N VAL A 71 -3.78 10.48 -13.39
CA VAL A 71 -3.78 11.93 -13.69
C VAL A 71 -4.80 12.62 -12.79
N PRO A 72 -4.47 13.80 -12.20
CA PRO A 72 -5.38 14.54 -11.33
C PRO A 72 -6.45 15.27 -12.17
N ALA A 73 -7.32 14.52 -12.83
CA ALA A 73 -8.38 15.04 -13.68
C ALA A 73 -9.66 14.21 -13.58
N GLU A 74 -10.81 14.86 -13.79
CA GLU A 74 -12.10 14.19 -13.88
C GLU A 74 -12.29 13.58 -15.28
N GLY A 75 -12.63 12.30 -15.35
CA GLY A 75 -12.87 11.62 -16.62
C GLY A 75 -13.08 10.12 -16.47
N ALA A 76 -13.22 9.43 -17.61
CA ALA A 76 -13.27 7.98 -17.67
C ALA A 76 -11.91 7.43 -18.11
N SER A 77 -11.47 6.30 -17.56
CA SER A 77 -10.17 5.71 -17.87
C SER A 77 -10.18 4.20 -17.69
N PRO A 78 -9.22 3.47 -18.27
CA PRO A 78 -9.08 2.05 -17.99
C PRO A 78 -8.59 1.84 -16.56
N PHE A 79 -9.11 0.79 -15.92
CA PHE A 79 -8.59 0.37 -14.63
C PHE A 79 -7.20 -0.23 -14.80
N ARG A 80 -6.29 0.09 -13.87
CA ARG A 80 -4.93 -0.48 -13.82
C ARG A 80 -4.96 -1.77 -13.05
N LEU A 81 -4.28 -2.78 -13.57
CA LEU A 81 -4.26 -4.11 -13.01
C LEU A 81 -2.88 -4.42 -12.46
N THR A 82 -2.87 -5.08 -11.31
CA THR A 82 -1.64 -5.50 -10.65
C THR A 82 -1.25 -6.88 -11.14
N LEU A 83 -0.81 -6.96 -12.40
CA LEU A 83 -0.60 -8.20 -13.13
C LEU A 83 0.77 -8.23 -13.80
N ARG A 84 1.35 -9.43 -13.87
CA ARG A 84 2.51 -9.76 -14.71
C ARG A 84 2.23 -11.10 -15.38
N ASN A 85 2.30 -11.15 -16.71
CA ASN A 85 2.03 -12.35 -17.50
C ASN A 85 0.67 -13.01 -17.16
N GLY A 86 -0.40 -12.21 -17.05
CA GLY A 86 -1.75 -12.67 -16.75
C GLY A 86 -1.98 -13.15 -15.31
N ARG A 87 -0.97 -13.05 -14.43
CA ARG A 87 -1.07 -13.47 -13.02
C ARG A 87 -1.00 -12.27 -12.09
N ARG A 88 -1.76 -12.32 -11.00
CA ARG A 88 -1.70 -11.34 -9.92
C ARG A 88 -0.29 -11.26 -9.34
N VAL A 89 0.20 -10.03 -9.19
CA VAL A 89 1.42 -9.73 -8.42
C VAL A 89 0.99 -9.24 -7.05
N SER A 90 1.35 -9.99 -6.01
CA SER A 90 1.16 -9.57 -4.62
C SER A 90 2.35 -8.73 -4.12
N THR A 91 2.22 -8.12 -2.95
CA THR A 91 3.35 -7.48 -2.25
C THR A 91 4.43 -8.47 -1.87
N ASN A 92 4.09 -9.73 -1.58
CA ASN A 92 5.07 -10.82 -1.40
C ASN A 92 5.87 -11.04 -2.68
N ASP A 93 5.19 -11.18 -3.82
CA ASP A 93 5.85 -11.46 -5.10
C ASP A 93 6.75 -10.28 -5.52
N ALA A 94 6.29 -9.05 -5.29
CA ALA A 94 7.03 -7.84 -5.63
C ALA A 94 8.26 -7.64 -4.74
N TYR A 95 8.09 -7.66 -3.41
CA TYR A 95 9.14 -7.23 -2.47
C TYR A 95 9.82 -8.37 -1.72
N LEU A 96 9.05 -9.34 -1.22
CA LEU A 96 9.57 -10.33 -0.28
C LEU A 96 10.30 -11.46 -0.98
N GLU A 97 9.76 -11.95 -2.10
CA GLU A 97 10.29 -13.13 -2.78
C GLU A 97 11.74 -12.91 -3.26
N HIS A 98 12.02 -11.75 -3.83
CA HIS A 98 13.37 -11.35 -4.24
C HIS A 98 14.35 -11.16 -3.07
N ALA A 99 13.85 -10.88 -1.87
CA ALA A 99 14.65 -10.61 -0.69
C ALA A 99 14.83 -11.84 0.21
N ARG A 100 14.06 -12.92 -0.01
CA ARG A 100 13.94 -14.06 0.90
C ARG A 100 15.26 -14.81 1.14
N SER A 101 16.19 -14.78 0.19
CA SER A 101 17.51 -15.42 0.31
C SER A 101 18.54 -14.62 1.11
N ARG A 102 18.24 -13.38 1.49
CA ARG A 102 19.17 -12.53 2.24
C ARG A 102 19.39 -13.11 3.63
N SER A 103 20.64 -13.31 4.01
CA SER A 103 21.01 -13.90 5.31
C SER A 103 20.59 -13.07 6.53
N ASN A 104 20.32 -11.77 6.33
CA ASN A 104 19.87 -10.86 7.36
C ASN A 104 18.34 -10.69 7.41
N LEU A 105 17.58 -11.52 6.70
CA LEU A 105 16.11 -11.51 6.72
C LEU A 105 15.59 -12.85 7.22
N THR A 106 14.70 -12.82 8.21
CA THR A 106 13.97 -14.00 8.68
C THR A 106 12.47 -13.74 8.58
N VAL A 107 11.74 -14.68 7.97
CA VAL A 107 10.28 -14.63 7.84
C VAL A 107 9.68 -15.77 8.63
N ARG A 108 8.81 -15.48 9.60
CA ARG A 108 8.08 -16.47 10.38
C ARG A 108 6.60 -16.41 10.00
N GLY A 109 6.13 -17.44 9.29
CA GLY A 109 4.70 -17.62 8.96
C GLY A 109 3.93 -18.16 10.15
N ASP A 110 2.60 -18.03 10.14
CA ASP A 110 1.72 -18.58 11.18
C ASP A 110 2.10 -18.15 12.61
N THR A 111 2.67 -16.95 12.73
CA THR A 111 3.28 -16.42 13.95
C THR A 111 2.59 -15.11 14.32
N PRO A 112 1.38 -15.14 14.90
CA PRO A 112 0.66 -13.93 15.26
C PRO A 112 1.37 -13.18 16.40
N VAL A 113 1.55 -11.88 16.24
CA VAL A 113 2.09 -11.01 17.29
C VAL A 113 0.99 -10.66 18.28
N ASP A 114 1.23 -10.93 19.57
CA ASP A 114 0.30 -10.58 20.64
C ASP A 114 0.44 -9.10 21.01
N ARG A 115 1.61 -8.68 21.49
CA ARG A 115 1.86 -7.29 21.92
C ARG A 115 3.29 -6.87 21.70
N VAL A 116 3.51 -5.56 21.69
CA VAL A 116 4.84 -4.94 21.76
C VAL A 116 5.27 -4.88 23.23
N VAL A 117 6.54 -5.19 23.49
CA VAL A 117 7.13 -5.00 24.81
C VAL A 117 7.77 -3.63 24.85
N VAL A 118 7.34 -2.81 25.82
CA VAL A 118 7.85 -1.46 26.04
C VAL A 118 8.37 -1.35 27.46
N ASP A 119 9.58 -0.82 27.61
CA ASP A 119 10.26 -0.62 28.89
C ASP A 119 10.88 0.79 28.91
N GLY A 120 10.57 1.59 29.93
CA GLY A 120 11.06 2.96 30.05
C GLY A 120 10.76 3.86 28.84
N GLY A 121 9.63 3.63 28.15
CA GLY A 121 9.25 4.35 26.94
C GLY A 121 9.97 3.90 25.66
N ARG A 122 10.73 2.79 25.70
CA ARG A 122 11.43 2.22 24.54
C ARG A 122 10.91 0.83 24.19
N THR A 123 10.80 0.53 22.90
CA THR A 123 10.50 -0.82 22.43
C THR A 123 11.66 -1.76 22.77
N ARG A 124 11.33 -2.94 23.30
CA ARG A 124 12.29 -4.02 23.58
C ARG A 124 12.12 -5.23 22.68
N GLY A 125 10.97 -5.36 22.04
CA GLY A 125 10.63 -6.55 21.27
C GLY A 125 9.13 -6.74 21.10
N VAL A 126 8.75 -7.96 20.76
CA VAL A 126 7.35 -8.40 20.62
C VAL A 126 7.14 -9.72 21.35
N VAL A 127 5.92 -9.94 21.84
CA VAL A 127 5.49 -11.23 22.38
C VAL A 127 4.78 -12.01 21.28
N VAL A 128 5.17 -13.27 21.14
CA VAL A 128 4.67 -14.24 20.17
C VAL A 128 4.52 -15.57 20.89
N ASP A 129 3.34 -16.17 20.88
CA ASP A 129 3.06 -17.46 21.54
C ASP A 129 3.50 -17.54 23.01
N GLY A 130 3.46 -16.41 23.72
CA GLY A 130 3.90 -16.29 25.12
C GLY A 130 5.41 -16.09 25.31
N GLU A 131 6.21 -16.14 24.26
CA GLU A 131 7.65 -15.88 24.27
C GLU A 131 7.98 -14.47 23.77
N GLN A 132 9.02 -13.85 24.33
CA GLN A 132 9.51 -12.55 23.88
C GLN A 132 10.61 -12.71 22.82
N LEU A 133 10.45 -12.02 21.69
CA LEU A 133 11.48 -11.82 20.68
C LEU A 133 12.04 -10.41 20.81
N ASP A 134 13.31 -10.30 21.21
CA ASP A 134 13.99 -9.02 21.40
C ASP A 134 14.24 -8.30 20.06
N ALA A 135 14.05 -6.98 20.06
CA ALA A 135 14.30 -6.13 18.91
C ALA A 135 14.73 -4.72 19.33
N ASN A 136 15.64 -4.12 18.55
CA ASN A 136 16.06 -2.73 18.75
C ASN A 136 15.01 -1.72 18.28
N ALA A 137 14.14 -2.12 17.36
CA ALA A 137 13.04 -1.33 16.83
C ALA A 137 11.91 -2.27 16.41
N VAL A 138 10.66 -1.82 16.52
CA VAL A 138 9.47 -2.54 16.09
C VAL A 138 8.67 -1.66 15.16
N VAL A 139 8.34 -2.18 13.96
CA VAL A 139 7.46 -1.52 13.00
C VAL A 139 6.19 -2.35 12.89
N LEU A 140 5.05 -1.79 13.30
CA LEU A 140 3.76 -2.49 13.24
C LEU A 140 3.12 -2.30 11.86
N CYS A 141 3.07 -3.39 11.09
CA CYS A 141 2.48 -3.44 9.75
C CYS A 141 1.28 -4.42 9.69
N ALA A 142 0.50 -4.55 10.78
CA ALA A 142 -0.62 -5.49 10.88
C ALA A 142 -1.93 -4.97 10.24
N GLY A 143 -1.86 -3.86 9.49
CA GLY A 143 -3.01 -3.20 8.88
C GLY A 143 -3.83 -2.35 9.86
N ALA A 144 -4.78 -1.59 9.32
CA ALA A 144 -5.56 -0.60 10.06
C ALA A 144 -6.46 -1.20 11.16
N ILE A 145 -6.76 -2.49 11.09
CA ILE A 145 -7.63 -3.18 12.06
C ILE A 145 -6.81 -3.82 13.19
N HIS A 146 -5.74 -4.54 12.86
CA HIS A 146 -4.99 -5.30 13.88
C HIS A 146 -3.87 -4.50 14.54
N SER A 147 -3.29 -3.49 13.88
CA SER A 147 -2.25 -2.66 14.50
C SER A 147 -2.77 -1.92 15.76
N PRO A 148 -3.95 -1.27 15.75
CA PRO A 148 -4.51 -0.68 16.96
C PRO A 148 -4.80 -1.72 18.06
N ALA A 149 -5.27 -2.92 17.69
CA ALA A 149 -5.52 -3.97 18.66
C ALA A 149 -4.24 -4.44 19.37
N ILE A 150 -3.13 -4.56 18.64
CA ILE A 150 -1.81 -4.88 19.20
C ILE A 150 -1.35 -3.74 20.14
N LEU A 151 -1.49 -2.48 19.73
CA LEU A 151 -1.12 -1.32 20.55
C LEU A 151 -1.90 -1.29 21.87
N LEU A 152 -3.22 -1.53 21.83
CA LEU A 152 -4.06 -1.62 23.04
C LEU A 152 -3.59 -2.72 24.00
N ARG A 153 -3.29 -3.92 23.49
CA ARG A 153 -2.72 -5.02 24.32
C ARG A 153 -1.30 -4.72 24.84
N SER A 154 -0.62 -3.78 24.20
CA SER A 154 0.70 -3.29 24.61
C SER A 154 0.60 -2.19 25.68
N GLY A 155 -0.60 -1.75 26.06
CA GLY A 155 -0.81 -0.63 26.98
C GLY A 155 -0.54 0.73 26.34
N LEU A 156 -0.59 0.83 25.00
CA LEU A 156 -0.43 2.05 24.22
C LEU A 156 -1.80 2.49 23.71
N ASP A 157 -2.64 2.98 24.62
CA ASP A 157 -4.05 3.30 24.41
C ASP A 157 -4.35 4.80 24.29
N ARG A 158 -3.33 5.66 24.44
CA ARG A 158 -3.44 7.11 24.35
C ARG A 158 -2.42 7.69 23.38
N PRO A 159 -2.78 8.73 22.60
CA PRO A 159 -1.82 9.53 21.85
C PRO A 159 -0.84 10.27 22.76
#